data_AF-A0A7K7G7H5-F1
#
_entry.id   AF-A0A7K7G7H5-F1
#
_cell.length_a   1.000
_cell.length_b   1.000
_cell.length_c   1.000
_cell.angle_alpha   90.00
_cell.angle_beta   90.00
_cell.angle_gamma   90.00
#
_symmetry.space_group_name_H-M   'P 1'
#
loop_
_entity.id
_entity.type
_entity.pdbx_description
1 polymer ?
#
loop_
_entity_poly.entity_id
_entity_poly.type
_entity_poly.pdbx_seq_one_letter_code
_entity_poly.pdbx_strand_id
1 'polypeptide(L)'
;RFGPAPVQERLSCMARNNSIYVVANMGDKKPCASSDPSCPGDGRYQFNTDVVFDAHGKLVARYHKYNLFEGEGQFNYPKEPEAVTFETPFGKFGIFTCFDILFYEPAVVLVSKMQVDTVLFPTAWMNVLPFLTAVQFHSAWAMGMRVNVLAANTHNTSMAMTGSGIYAPAGARKYSYNMETEDGHLLIAELDAHPRLSPAAPPAVSWSSYALSVGRFSQNDHEFTGIIFEDPFTFTVLTKPGGNLTVCQKNLCCHLTYNMAEKRDDEVYVLGAFDGLHVIEGQYYLQICSLLKCPSTNLSTCGQPVETAQTKFEMFSLSGTFGTSYVFPEVLYSGVQLAPGEFQVLSDGRLISQNATSKPVLSVTLFGRWYEKD
;
A
#
# COMPACT_ATOMS: atom_id res chain seq x y z
N ARG A 1 -29.30 28.46 -5.33
CA ARG A 1 -29.94 27.39 -6.13
C ARG A 1 -28.81 26.53 -6.65
N PHE A 2 -28.72 25.26 -6.26
CA PHE A 2 -27.71 24.36 -6.84
C PHE A 2 -27.97 24.28 -8.36
N GLY A 3 -26.90 24.34 -9.17
CA GLY A 3 -27.03 24.11 -10.62
C GLY A 3 -27.46 22.66 -10.91
N PRO A 4 -27.77 22.33 -12.18
CA PRO A 4 -28.07 20.95 -12.56
C PRO A 4 -26.94 20.00 -12.15
N ALA A 5 -27.24 19.00 -11.34
CA ALA A 5 -26.26 18.04 -10.82
C ALA A 5 -26.74 16.57 -10.99
N PRO A 6 -27.02 16.13 -12.22
CA PRO A 6 -27.69 14.84 -12.48
C PRO A 6 -26.88 13.62 -11.99
N VAL A 7 -25.54 13.69 -12.01
CA VAL A 7 -24.68 12.62 -11.48
C VAL A 7 -24.83 12.49 -9.96
N GLN A 8 -24.80 13.60 -9.24
CA GLN A 8 -25.00 13.61 -7.78
C GLN A 8 -26.42 13.17 -7.41
N GLU A 9 -27.43 13.61 -8.15
CA GLU A 9 -28.82 13.18 -7.95
C GLU A 9 -28.97 11.67 -8.15
N ARG A 10 -28.35 11.11 -9.20
CA ARG A 10 -28.39 9.67 -9.45
C ARG A 10 -27.71 8.88 -8.33
N LEU A 11 -26.54 9.30 -7.87
CA LEU A 11 -25.83 8.65 -6.75
C LEU A 11 -26.63 8.74 -5.43
N SER A 12 -27.20 9.91 -5.15
CA SER A 12 -28.12 10.12 -4.01
C SER A 12 -29.32 9.17 -4.05
N CYS A 13 -29.98 9.05 -5.21
CA CYS A 13 -31.09 8.13 -5.40
C CYS A 13 -30.66 6.65 -5.28
N MET A 14 -29.48 6.27 -5.80
CA MET A 14 -28.95 4.91 -5.62
C MET A 14 -28.74 4.57 -4.14
N ALA A 15 -28.13 5.48 -3.38
CA ALA A 15 -27.91 5.31 -1.94
C ALA A 15 -29.23 5.19 -1.18
N ARG A 16 -30.15 6.13 -1.41
CA ARG A 16 -31.47 6.17 -0.75
C ARG A 16 -32.34 4.96 -1.07
N ASN A 17 -32.44 4.58 -2.35
CA ASN A 17 -33.34 3.50 -2.78
C ASN A 17 -32.86 2.13 -2.30
N ASN A 18 -31.56 1.97 -2.04
CA ASN A 18 -30.98 0.72 -1.55
C ASN A 18 -30.60 0.76 -0.05
N SER A 19 -30.86 1.89 0.63
CA SER A 19 -30.53 2.10 2.05
C SER A 19 -29.08 1.75 2.39
N ILE A 20 -28.15 2.17 1.54
CA ILE A 20 -26.71 1.87 1.65
C ILE A 20 -25.89 3.14 1.44
N TYR A 21 -24.76 3.26 2.14
CA TYR A 21 -23.79 4.31 1.83
C TYR A 21 -23.17 4.06 0.45
N VAL A 22 -23.05 5.10 -0.36
CA VAL A 22 -22.44 5.03 -1.69
C VAL A 22 -21.26 5.98 -1.75
N VAL A 23 -20.11 5.42 -2.12
CA VAL A 23 -18.87 6.15 -2.36
C VAL A 23 -18.59 6.11 -3.86
N ALA A 24 -18.25 7.25 -4.45
CA ALA A 24 -17.90 7.33 -5.86
C ALA A 24 -16.86 8.43 -6.09
N ASN A 25 -16.08 8.29 -7.15
CA ASN A 25 -15.19 9.34 -7.66
C ASN A 25 -15.82 10.00 -8.89
N MET A 26 -15.74 11.33 -8.98
CA MET A 26 -16.25 12.12 -10.10
C MET A 26 -15.49 13.46 -10.23
N GLY A 27 -15.81 14.26 -11.24
CA GLY A 27 -15.24 15.61 -11.39
C GLY A 27 -16.05 16.69 -10.67
N ASP A 28 -15.36 17.60 -9.96
CA ASP A 28 -15.94 18.86 -9.46
C ASP A 28 -15.38 20.03 -10.26
N LYS A 29 -16.22 21.04 -10.49
CA LYS A 29 -15.85 22.29 -11.16
C LYS A 29 -16.25 23.48 -10.30
N LYS A 30 -15.30 24.37 -10.04
CA LYS A 30 -15.52 25.59 -9.25
C LYS A 30 -15.18 26.82 -10.08
N PRO A 31 -16.19 27.52 -10.64
CA PRO A 31 -15.96 28.81 -11.29
C PRO A 31 -15.25 29.77 -10.32
N CYS A 32 -14.27 30.50 -10.81
CA CYS A 32 -13.56 31.52 -10.06
C CYS A 32 -13.50 32.82 -10.86
N ALA A 33 -13.37 33.94 -10.15
CA ALA A 33 -13.27 35.26 -10.77
C ALA A 33 -11.79 35.66 -10.90
N SER A 34 -11.49 36.57 -11.81
CA SER A 34 -10.12 37.12 -11.97
C SER A 34 -9.59 37.85 -10.74
N SER A 35 -10.45 38.17 -9.76
CA SER A 35 -10.05 38.69 -8.46
C SER A 35 -9.39 37.63 -7.56
N ASP A 36 -9.61 36.34 -7.82
CA ASP A 36 -8.88 35.25 -7.16
C ASP A 36 -7.52 35.07 -7.85
N PRO A 37 -6.40 35.38 -7.18
CA PRO A 37 -5.08 35.33 -7.79
C PRO A 37 -4.63 33.91 -8.15
N SER A 38 -5.28 32.87 -7.61
CA SER A 38 -5.00 31.46 -7.90
C SER A 38 -5.92 30.87 -8.97
N CYS A 39 -6.90 31.65 -9.46
CA CYS A 39 -7.84 31.19 -10.47
C CYS A 39 -7.12 30.82 -11.78
N PRO A 40 -7.30 29.59 -12.30
CA PRO A 40 -6.73 29.21 -13.58
C PRO A 40 -7.19 30.14 -14.71
N GLY A 41 -6.34 30.32 -15.73
CA GLY A 41 -6.60 31.25 -16.83
C GLY A 41 -7.86 30.94 -17.64
N ASP A 42 -8.43 29.75 -17.50
CA ASP A 42 -9.67 29.31 -18.13
C ASP A 42 -10.92 29.46 -17.22
N GLY A 43 -10.77 30.15 -16.08
CA GLY A 43 -11.86 30.67 -15.25
C GLY A 43 -12.51 29.69 -14.27
N ARG A 44 -11.92 28.51 -14.07
CA ARG A 44 -12.42 27.56 -13.05
C ARG A 44 -11.32 26.66 -12.51
N TYR A 45 -11.53 26.18 -11.29
CA TYR A 45 -10.85 25.00 -10.79
C TYR A 45 -11.59 23.72 -11.22
N GLN A 46 -10.85 22.64 -11.44
CA GLN A 46 -11.33 21.32 -11.80
C GLN A 46 -10.66 20.29 -10.90
N PHE A 47 -11.42 19.48 -10.17
CA PHE A 47 -10.86 18.57 -9.16
C PHE A 47 -11.26 17.12 -9.43
N ASN A 48 -10.31 16.20 -9.21
CA ASN A 48 -10.60 14.78 -9.00
C ASN A 48 -11.25 14.65 -7.62
N THR A 49 -12.49 14.16 -7.55
CA THR A 49 -13.36 14.36 -6.39
C THR A 49 -14.06 13.09 -5.93
N ASP A 50 -13.76 12.63 -4.73
CA ASP A 50 -14.57 11.62 -4.06
C ASP A 50 -15.81 12.25 -3.40
N VAL A 51 -16.94 11.57 -3.51
CA VAL A 51 -18.21 11.94 -2.88
C VAL A 51 -18.81 10.75 -2.14
N VAL A 52 -19.41 11.02 -0.98
CA VAL A 52 -20.07 9.99 -0.17
C VAL A 52 -21.52 10.40 0.10
N PHE A 53 -22.45 9.51 -0.22
CA PHE A 53 -23.87 9.64 0.11
C PHE A 53 -24.24 8.63 1.19
N ASP A 54 -24.97 9.05 2.22
CA ASP A 54 -25.51 8.15 3.24
C ASP A 54 -26.69 7.31 2.75
N ALA A 55 -27.17 6.39 3.59
CA ALA A 55 -28.32 5.53 3.29
C ALA A 55 -29.64 6.27 3.03
N HIS A 56 -29.72 7.57 3.31
CA HIS A 56 -30.87 8.42 2.98
C HIS A 56 -30.67 9.26 1.72
N GLY A 57 -29.53 9.10 1.05
CA GLY A 57 -29.14 9.86 -0.14
C GLY A 57 -28.58 11.24 0.16
N LYS A 58 -28.23 11.57 1.41
CA LYS A 58 -27.62 12.86 1.75
C LYS A 58 -26.12 12.80 1.46
N LEU A 59 -25.58 13.83 0.79
CA LEU A 59 -24.14 14.02 0.64
C LEU A 59 -23.51 14.30 2.01
N VAL A 60 -22.63 13.42 2.48
CA VAL A 60 -21.99 13.50 3.80
C VAL A 60 -20.49 13.78 3.74
N ALA A 61 -19.84 13.53 2.60
CA ALA A 61 -18.45 13.91 2.39
C ALA A 61 -18.18 14.27 0.92
N ARG A 62 -17.23 15.19 0.74
CA ARG A 62 -16.60 15.52 -0.55
C ARG A 62 -15.12 15.74 -0.30
N TYR A 63 -14.27 15.07 -1.04
CA TYR A 63 -12.81 15.18 -0.95
C TYR A 63 -12.23 15.46 -2.33
N HIS A 64 -11.35 16.45 -2.43
CA HIS A 64 -10.57 16.69 -3.64
C HIS A 64 -9.17 16.07 -3.51
N LYS A 65 -8.79 15.21 -4.46
CA LYS A 65 -7.49 14.54 -4.49
C LYS A 65 -6.35 15.56 -4.38
N TYR A 66 -5.44 15.33 -3.43
CA TYR A 66 -4.35 16.27 -3.14
C TYR A 66 -3.09 15.91 -3.92
N ASN A 67 -2.68 14.64 -3.89
CA ASN A 67 -1.46 14.17 -4.54
C ASN A 67 -1.81 13.65 -5.95
N LEU A 68 -1.80 14.54 -6.94
CA LEU A 68 -2.03 14.17 -8.34
C LEU A 68 -0.86 13.32 -8.87
N PHE A 69 -1.19 12.29 -9.65
CA PHE A 69 -0.22 11.47 -10.34
C PHE A 69 0.30 12.17 -11.60
N GLU A 70 1.49 11.81 -12.07
CA GLU A 70 2.04 12.34 -13.32
C GLU A 70 1.07 12.03 -14.48
N GLY A 71 0.75 13.06 -15.28
CA GLY A 71 -0.23 12.96 -16.36
C GLY A 71 -1.66 13.37 -15.99
N GLU A 72 -1.99 13.62 -14.72
CA GLU A 72 -3.30 14.17 -14.30
C GLU A 72 -3.45 15.69 -14.53
N GLY A 73 -2.87 16.24 -15.61
CA GLY A 73 -2.85 17.68 -15.90
C GLY A 73 -4.22 18.34 -16.16
N GLN A 74 -5.28 17.53 -16.31
CA GLN A 74 -6.66 17.99 -16.39
C GLN A 74 -7.23 18.50 -15.06
N PHE A 75 -6.60 18.16 -13.93
CA PHE A 75 -7.04 18.53 -12.59
C PHE A 75 -6.11 19.56 -11.94
N ASN A 76 -6.70 20.41 -11.10
CA ASN A 76 -6.00 21.22 -10.13
C ASN A 76 -5.88 20.44 -8.82
N TYR A 77 -4.87 20.74 -8.01
CA TYR A 77 -4.80 20.30 -6.62
C TYR A 77 -5.39 21.38 -5.70
N PRO A 78 -6.01 21.01 -4.56
CA PRO A 78 -6.49 21.96 -3.57
C PRO A 78 -5.36 22.84 -3.00
N LYS A 79 -5.69 24.09 -2.66
CA LYS A 79 -4.71 25.02 -2.06
C LYS A 79 -4.12 24.48 -0.74
N GLU A 80 -4.95 23.81 0.05
CA GLU A 80 -4.56 23.17 1.30
C GLU A 80 -5.07 21.72 1.28
N PRO A 81 -4.34 20.76 1.87
CA PRO A 81 -4.80 19.38 1.93
C PRO A 81 -6.09 19.24 2.74
N GLU A 82 -7.03 18.47 2.21
CA GLU A 82 -8.35 18.26 2.81
C GLU A 82 -8.36 16.95 3.63
N ALA A 83 -8.42 17.05 4.96
CA ALA A 83 -8.60 15.88 5.83
C ALA A 83 -10.10 15.62 6.08
N VAL A 84 -10.73 14.88 5.17
CA VAL A 84 -12.19 14.68 5.14
C VAL A 84 -12.60 13.43 5.91
N THR A 85 -13.53 13.58 6.86
CA THR A 85 -14.10 12.47 7.64
C THR A 85 -15.61 12.61 7.79
N PHE A 86 -16.27 11.50 8.11
CA PHE A 86 -17.68 11.49 8.50
C PHE A 86 -17.96 10.34 9.49
N GLU A 87 -18.97 10.53 10.33
CA GLU A 87 -19.37 9.58 11.35
C GLU A 87 -20.51 8.68 10.85
N THR A 88 -20.50 7.41 11.27
CA THR A 88 -21.56 6.45 10.99
C THR A 88 -21.88 5.62 12.25
N PRO A 89 -23.02 4.90 12.29
CA PRO A 89 -23.29 3.93 13.36
C PRO A 89 -22.29 2.77 13.45
N PHE A 90 -21.43 2.58 12.45
CA PHE A 90 -20.48 1.48 12.34
C PHE A 90 -19.03 1.98 12.18
N GLY A 91 -18.71 3.12 12.80
CA GLY A 91 -17.36 3.65 12.89
C GLY A 91 -17.17 4.99 12.20
N LYS A 92 -16.01 5.60 12.46
CA LYS A 92 -15.57 6.85 11.83
C LYS A 92 -14.82 6.57 10.54
N PHE A 93 -15.22 7.24 9.47
CA PHE A 93 -14.62 7.05 8.15
C PHE A 93 -13.74 8.22 7.73
N GLY A 94 -12.61 7.91 7.11
CA GLY A 94 -11.80 8.84 6.33
C GLY A 94 -11.83 8.45 4.85
N ILE A 95 -11.45 9.38 3.97
CA ILE A 95 -11.39 9.14 2.53
C ILE A 95 -10.21 9.85 1.90
N PHE A 96 -9.54 9.18 0.98
CA PHE A 96 -8.50 9.73 0.10
C PHE A 96 -8.39 8.86 -1.17
N THR A 97 -7.67 9.33 -2.19
CA THR A 97 -7.74 8.75 -3.52
C THR A 97 -6.38 8.30 -4.05
N CYS A 98 -6.26 7.03 -4.45
CA CYS A 98 -5.13 6.49 -5.20
C CYS A 98 -3.74 6.88 -4.64
N PHE A 99 -2.99 7.71 -5.37
CA PHE A 99 -1.61 8.10 -5.07
C PHE A 99 -1.43 8.75 -3.69
N ASP A 100 -2.49 9.33 -3.09
CA ASP A 100 -2.48 9.88 -1.73
C ASP A 100 -1.95 8.90 -0.67
N ILE A 101 -2.12 7.58 -0.87
CA ILE A 101 -1.68 6.54 0.07
C ILE A 101 -0.16 6.56 0.35
N LEU A 102 0.64 7.08 -0.59
CA LEU A 102 2.09 7.17 -0.47
C LEU A 102 2.56 8.42 0.29
N PHE A 103 1.66 9.33 0.67
CA PHE A 103 1.99 10.63 1.25
C PHE A 103 1.42 10.81 2.65
N TYR A 104 1.96 11.80 3.36
CA TYR A 104 1.52 12.11 4.72
C TYR A 104 0.13 12.75 4.76
N GLU A 105 -0.09 13.75 3.90
CA GLU A 105 -1.36 14.44 3.78
C GLU A 105 -2.18 13.90 2.59
N PRO A 106 -3.45 13.52 2.78
CA PRO A 106 -4.18 13.42 4.05
C PRO A 106 -4.07 12.04 4.74
N ALA A 107 -3.46 11.05 4.08
CA ALA A 107 -3.60 9.64 4.45
C ALA A 107 -3.14 9.31 5.87
N VAL A 108 -1.96 9.79 6.28
CA VAL A 108 -1.44 9.59 7.64
C VAL A 108 -2.20 10.44 8.66
N VAL A 109 -2.59 11.66 8.30
CA VAL A 109 -3.34 12.55 9.20
C VAL A 109 -4.70 11.96 9.58
N LEU A 110 -5.43 11.39 8.63
CA LEU A 110 -6.72 10.75 8.89
C LEU A 110 -6.60 9.66 9.96
N VAL A 111 -5.55 8.85 9.90
CA VAL A 111 -5.35 7.73 10.82
C VAL A 111 -4.73 8.16 12.14
N SER A 112 -3.64 8.92 12.11
CA SER A 112 -2.83 9.24 13.29
C SER A 112 -3.40 10.40 14.10
N LYS A 113 -3.97 11.41 13.44
CA LYS A 113 -4.52 12.61 14.11
C LYS A 113 -6.03 12.55 14.27
N MET A 114 -6.76 12.10 13.24
CA MET A 114 -8.23 12.07 13.27
C MET A 114 -8.82 10.74 13.77
N GLN A 115 -7.97 9.71 13.94
CA GLN A 115 -8.34 8.41 14.51
C GLN A 115 -9.55 7.77 13.80
N VAL A 116 -9.55 7.76 12.47
CA VAL A 116 -10.58 7.04 11.71
C VAL A 116 -10.46 5.53 11.94
N ASP A 117 -11.60 4.85 11.96
CA ASP A 117 -11.70 3.39 12.07
C ASP A 117 -11.53 2.71 10.71
N THR A 118 -12.02 3.37 9.66
CA THR A 118 -12.04 2.85 8.29
C THR A 118 -11.67 3.93 7.28
N VAL A 119 -10.89 3.57 6.27
CA VAL A 119 -10.57 4.40 5.11
C VAL A 119 -11.31 3.88 3.89
N LEU A 120 -12.01 4.78 3.20
CA LEU A 120 -12.53 4.55 1.86
C LEU A 120 -11.46 4.95 0.85
N PHE A 121 -11.17 4.06 -0.09
CA PHE A 121 -10.05 4.25 -1.01
C PHE A 121 -10.44 3.93 -2.46
N PRO A 122 -11.13 4.86 -3.16
CA PRO A 122 -11.26 4.80 -4.61
C PRO A 122 -9.88 4.93 -5.27
N THR A 123 -9.59 4.06 -6.23
CA THR A 123 -8.28 4.06 -6.88
C THR A 123 -8.34 3.60 -8.33
N ALA A 124 -7.35 4.03 -9.11
CA ALA A 124 -7.09 3.59 -10.47
C ALA A 124 -5.58 3.31 -10.55
N TRP A 125 -5.18 2.23 -9.87
CA TRP A 125 -3.81 1.92 -9.55
C TRP A 125 -3.18 1.02 -10.61
N MET A 126 -2.07 1.47 -11.20
CA MET A 126 -1.24 0.67 -12.10
C MET A 126 -0.27 -0.17 -11.27
N ASN A 127 -0.34 -1.49 -11.42
CA ASN A 127 0.50 -2.40 -10.64
C ASN A 127 1.98 -2.30 -11.06
N VAL A 128 2.87 -2.07 -10.09
CA VAL A 128 4.32 -2.08 -10.29
C VAL A 128 4.96 -3.06 -9.29
N LEU A 129 5.38 -4.22 -9.79
CA LEU A 129 6.16 -5.18 -9.00
C LEU A 129 7.58 -4.65 -8.77
N PRO A 130 8.25 -5.01 -7.65
CA PRO A 130 7.84 -6.01 -6.66
C PRO A 130 7.09 -5.47 -5.43
N PHE A 131 6.86 -4.16 -5.30
CA PHE A 131 6.37 -3.53 -4.05
C PHE A 131 5.04 -2.78 -4.19
N LEU A 132 4.69 -2.31 -5.38
CA LEU A 132 3.57 -1.40 -5.59
C LEU A 132 2.48 -2.06 -6.43
N THR A 133 2.18 -3.34 -6.16
CA THR A 133 0.91 -3.93 -6.63
C THR A 133 -0.21 -3.54 -5.67
N ALA A 134 -1.40 -3.26 -6.21
CA ALA A 134 -2.52 -2.70 -5.47
C ALA A 134 -2.89 -3.56 -4.25
N VAL A 135 -3.11 -4.87 -4.44
CA VAL A 135 -3.49 -5.75 -3.33
C VAL A 135 -2.40 -5.86 -2.25
N GLN A 136 -1.14 -5.83 -2.67
CA GLN A 136 0.02 -5.90 -1.79
C GLN A 136 0.13 -4.64 -0.94
N PHE A 137 0.35 -3.49 -1.59
CA PHE A 137 0.66 -2.25 -0.89
C PHE A 137 -0.53 -1.76 -0.07
N HIS A 138 -1.75 -1.82 -0.62
CA HIS A 138 -2.94 -1.32 0.09
C HIS A 138 -3.24 -2.15 1.35
N SER A 139 -3.05 -3.47 1.30
CA SER A 139 -3.26 -4.34 2.47
C SER A 139 -2.15 -4.17 3.52
N ALA A 140 -0.90 -3.99 3.08
CA ALA A 140 0.23 -3.69 3.94
C ALA A 140 0.07 -2.33 4.65
N TRP A 141 -0.41 -1.31 3.94
CA TRP A 141 -0.72 -0.01 4.51
C TRP A 141 -1.82 -0.11 5.57
N ALA A 142 -2.91 -0.85 5.29
CA ALA A 142 -3.96 -1.11 6.27
C ALA A 142 -3.44 -1.78 7.56
N MET A 143 -2.52 -2.75 7.42
CA MET A 143 -1.88 -3.44 8.55
C MET A 143 -0.95 -2.51 9.33
N GLY A 144 -0.06 -1.78 8.65
CA GLY A 144 0.90 -0.87 9.29
C GLY A 144 0.21 0.29 10.01
N MET A 145 -0.83 0.85 9.39
CA MET A 145 -1.63 1.95 9.93
C MET A 145 -2.75 1.50 10.88
N ARG A 146 -3.04 0.20 10.95
CA ARG A 146 -4.03 -0.42 11.83
C ARG A 146 -5.42 0.18 11.68
N VAL A 147 -5.84 0.25 10.43
CA VAL A 147 -7.15 0.77 10.05
C VAL A 147 -7.79 -0.20 9.05
N ASN A 148 -9.12 -0.26 9.02
CA ASN A 148 -9.77 -0.94 7.91
C ASN A 148 -9.57 -0.11 6.63
N VAL A 149 -9.38 -0.76 5.49
CA VAL A 149 -9.27 -0.09 4.18
C VAL A 149 -10.17 -0.80 3.17
N LEU A 150 -11.06 -0.04 2.53
CA LEU A 150 -11.91 -0.50 1.43
C LEU A 150 -11.35 0.05 0.13
N ALA A 151 -10.56 -0.75 -0.57
CA ALA A 151 -9.91 -0.38 -1.82
C ALA A 151 -10.74 -0.83 -3.02
N ALA A 152 -11.29 0.13 -3.76
CA ALA A 152 -12.05 -0.09 -4.98
C ALA A 152 -11.25 0.41 -6.18
N ASN A 153 -10.65 -0.53 -6.92
CA ASN A 153 -9.78 -0.25 -8.06
C ASN A 153 -10.52 -0.35 -9.40
N THR A 154 -10.06 0.41 -10.39
CA THR A 154 -10.39 0.19 -11.80
C THR A 154 -9.92 -1.20 -12.24
N HIS A 155 -10.70 -1.82 -13.12
CA HIS A 155 -10.31 -3.04 -13.83
C HIS A 155 -10.06 -2.72 -15.31
N ASN A 156 -8.79 -2.70 -15.69
CA ASN A 156 -8.30 -2.47 -17.04
C ASN A 156 -6.94 -3.14 -17.19
N THR A 157 -6.91 -4.35 -17.74
CA THR A 157 -5.69 -5.17 -17.80
C THR A 157 -4.61 -4.55 -18.70
N SER A 158 -5.01 -3.78 -19.72
CA SER A 158 -4.08 -3.11 -20.64
C SER A 158 -3.20 -2.05 -19.98
N MET A 159 -3.63 -1.52 -18.83
CA MET A 159 -2.88 -0.57 -18.01
C MET A 159 -2.38 -1.19 -16.70
N ALA A 160 -2.39 -2.52 -16.59
CA ALA A 160 -2.10 -3.25 -15.36
C ALA A 160 -2.93 -2.77 -14.16
N MET A 161 -4.17 -2.31 -14.39
CA MET A 161 -5.09 -1.88 -13.35
C MET A 161 -6.01 -3.04 -12.97
N THR A 162 -5.69 -3.69 -11.86
CA THR A 162 -6.52 -4.68 -11.17
C THR A 162 -6.03 -4.75 -9.73
N GLY A 163 -6.83 -5.27 -8.81
CA GLY A 163 -6.48 -5.33 -7.41
C GLY A 163 -7.40 -4.50 -6.53
N SER A 164 -8.55 -5.06 -6.19
CA SER A 164 -9.49 -4.50 -5.21
C SER A 164 -9.51 -5.36 -3.96
N GLY A 165 -9.89 -4.80 -2.82
CA GLY A 165 -9.98 -5.59 -1.60
C GLY A 165 -10.53 -4.87 -0.38
N ILE A 166 -10.82 -5.68 0.63
CA ILE A 166 -11.31 -5.28 1.95
C ILE A 166 -10.27 -5.77 2.96
N TYR A 167 -9.57 -4.83 3.57
CA TYR A 167 -8.41 -5.09 4.43
C TYR A 167 -8.72 -4.65 5.86
N ALA A 168 -8.35 -5.49 6.83
CA ALA A 168 -8.42 -5.20 8.25
C ALA A 168 -6.99 -5.12 8.84
N PRO A 169 -6.80 -4.60 10.06
CA PRO A 169 -5.47 -4.54 10.69
C PRO A 169 -4.77 -5.88 10.82
N ALA A 170 -5.53 -6.98 10.95
CA ALA A 170 -5.01 -8.34 11.04
C ALA A 170 -4.67 -8.97 9.68
N GLY A 171 -4.99 -8.29 8.56
CA GLY A 171 -4.75 -8.77 7.20
C GLY A 171 -5.98 -8.67 6.29
N ALA A 172 -5.83 -9.14 5.05
CA ALA A 172 -6.89 -9.10 4.05
C ALA A 172 -8.07 -10.02 4.41
N ARG A 173 -9.30 -9.51 4.31
CA ARG A 173 -10.53 -10.29 4.47
C ARG A 173 -11.00 -10.87 3.14
N LYS A 174 -10.98 -10.05 2.10
CA LYS A 174 -11.26 -10.41 0.70
C LYS A 174 -10.41 -9.54 -0.21
N TYR A 175 -9.99 -10.09 -1.32
CA TYR A 175 -9.32 -9.34 -2.38
C TYR A 175 -9.56 -10.03 -3.72
N SER A 176 -9.33 -9.29 -4.80
CA SER A 176 -9.40 -9.78 -6.18
C SER A 176 -8.24 -9.20 -6.96
N TYR A 177 -7.50 -10.06 -7.66
CA TYR A 177 -6.48 -9.71 -8.64
C TYR A 177 -6.72 -10.57 -9.86
N ASN A 178 -6.85 -9.95 -11.04
CA ASN A 178 -7.16 -10.66 -12.27
C ASN A 178 -6.59 -9.90 -13.47
N MET A 179 -5.63 -10.52 -14.16
CA MET A 179 -5.04 -10.00 -15.40
C MET A 179 -5.50 -10.77 -16.65
N GLU A 180 -6.39 -11.76 -16.49
CA GLU A 180 -6.79 -12.69 -17.55
C GLU A 180 -8.07 -12.29 -18.28
N THR A 181 -9.01 -11.65 -17.57
CA THR A 181 -10.33 -11.28 -18.12
C THR A 181 -10.63 -9.81 -17.86
N GLU A 182 -11.64 -9.23 -18.53
CA GLU A 182 -12.10 -7.83 -18.33
C GLU A 182 -13.32 -7.70 -17.41
N ASP A 183 -13.71 -8.77 -16.72
CA ASP A 183 -14.88 -8.79 -15.85
C ASP A 183 -14.69 -7.94 -14.59
N GLY A 184 -15.69 -7.13 -14.26
CA GLY A 184 -15.78 -6.48 -12.95
C GLY A 184 -16.05 -7.49 -11.82
N HIS A 185 -15.66 -7.15 -10.59
CA HIS A 185 -15.85 -8.03 -9.44
C HIS A 185 -16.44 -7.28 -8.24
N LEU A 186 -17.49 -7.85 -7.61
CA LEU A 186 -18.01 -7.41 -6.31
C LEU A 186 -17.40 -8.24 -5.17
N LEU A 187 -16.86 -7.57 -4.15
CA LEU A 187 -16.34 -8.21 -2.93
C LEU A 187 -17.19 -7.79 -1.73
N ILE A 188 -17.50 -8.76 -0.85
CA ILE A 188 -18.28 -8.54 0.37
C ILE A 188 -17.55 -9.24 1.52
N ALA A 189 -17.35 -8.52 2.62
CA ALA A 189 -16.77 -9.04 3.86
C ALA A 189 -17.31 -8.25 5.06
N GLU A 190 -17.32 -8.91 6.22
CA GLU A 190 -17.62 -8.28 7.51
C GLU A 190 -16.35 -7.69 8.13
N LEU A 191 -16.48 -6.57 8.83
CA LEU A 191 -15.40 -5.84 9.49
C LEU A 191 -15.84 -5.37 10.87
N ASP A 192 -14.88 -5.27 11.79
CA ASP A 192 -15.09 -4.61 13.07
C ASP A 192 -15.25 -3.10 12.85
N ALA A 193 -16.33 -2.52 13.38
CA ALA A 193 -16.61 -1.08 13.31
C ALA A 193 -15.53 -0.22 13.98
N HIS A 194 -14.90 -0.74 15.05
CA HIS A 194 -13.86 -0.07 15.83
C HIS A 194 -12.66 -1.00 16.02
N PRO A 195 -11.87 -1.27 14.97
CA PRO A 195 -10.87 -2.34 14.99
C PRO A 195 -9.75 -2.08 15.99
N ARG A 196 -9.49 -0.82 16.38
CA ARG A 196 -8.51 -0.45 17.42
C ARG A 196 -8.94 -0.81 18.84
N LEU A 197 -10.25 -0.90 19.07
CA LEU A 197 -10.83 -1.28 20.37
C LEU A 197 -11.08 -2.79 20.44
N SER A 198 -10.91 -3.50 19.33
CA SER A 198 -11.07 -4.95 19.26
C SER A 198 -10.02 -5.65 20.14
N PRO A 199 -10.37 -6.68 20.93
CA PRO A 199 -9.40 -7.49 21.65
C PRO A 199 -8.35 -8.15 20.74
N ALA A 200 -8.68 -8.31 19.45
CA ALA A 200 -7.80 -8.83 18.42
C ALA A 200 -6.89 -7.77 17.77
N ALA A 201 -6.90 -6.52 18.27
CA ALA A 201 -6.08 -5.45 17.73
C ALA A 201 -4.58 -5.78 17.88
N PRO A 202 -3.77 -5.65 16.81
CA PRO A 202 -2.35 -5.91 16.89
C PRO A 202 -1.65 -4.91 17.83
N PRO A 203 -0.67 -5.36 18.64
CA PRO A 203 0.04 -4.53 19.62
C PRO A 203 0.90 -3.46 18.94
N ALA A 204 1.19 -2.35 19.62
CA ALA A 204 2.14 -1.31 19.15
C ALA A 204 3.46 -1.97 18.68
N VAL A 205 3.98 -1.54 17.52
CA VAL A 205 5.19 -2.09 16.91
C VAL A 205 6.30 -1.06 16.98
N SER A 206 7.43 -1.46 17.56
CA SER A 206 8.67 -0.71 17.50
C SER A 206 9.55 -1.33 16.41
N TRP A 207 9.45 -0.78 15.19
CA TRP A 207 10.00 -1.40 13.97
C TRP A 207 11.51 -1.67 14.00
N SER A 208 12.27 -0.90 14.75
CA SER A 208 13.73 -1.04 14.87
C SER A 208 14.19 -1.77 16.13
N SER A 209 13.29 -2.12 17.05
CA SER A 209 13.65 -2.62 18.39
C SER A 209 14.48 -3.91 18.33
N TYR A 210 14.02 -4.92 17.58
CA TYR A 210 14.78 -6.17 17.43
C TYR A 210 16.07 -5.93 16.63
N ALA A 211 15.97 -5.22 15.51
CA ALA A 211 17.08 -5.00 14.59
C ALA A 211 18.26 -4.27 15.26
N LEU A 212 17.99 -3.31 16.14
CA LEU A 212 19.04 -2.61 16.92
C LEU A 212 19.64 -3.46 18.04
N SER A 213 18.94 -4.51 18.49
CA SER A 213 19.41 -5.38 19.57
C SER A 213 20.33 -6.51 19.11
N VAL A 214 20.33 -6.82 17.81
CA VAL A 214 21.13 -7.90 17.23
C VAL A 214 22.39 -7.37 16.55
N GLY A 215 23.49 -8.12 16.67
CA GLY A 215 24.69 -7.86 15.87
C GLY A 215 24.46 -8.20 14.40
N ARG A 216 25.33 -7.69 13.51
CA ARG A 216 25.33 -8.11 12.10
C ARG A 216 25.55 -9.62 12.02
N PHE A 217 24.69 -10.32 11.29
CA PHE A 217 24.97 -11.69 10.90
C PHE A 217 26.20 -11.73 9.99
N SER A 218 26.94 -12.85 9.96
CA SER A 218 28.20 -12.99 9.23
C SER A 218 28.12 -12.39 7.82
N GLN A 219 29.10 -11.57 7.45
CA GLN A 219 29.18 -10.96 6.11
C GLN A 219 29.16 -12.05 5.04
N ASN A 220 28.22 -11.96 4.11
CA ASN A 220 28.38 -12.59 2.80
C ASN A 220 29.31 -11.67 2.00
N ASP A 221 30.42 -12.20 1.48
CA ASP A 221 31.46 -11.42 0.75
C ASP A 221 31.00 -10.91 -0.63
N HIS A 222 29.72 -11.05 -0.98
CA HIS A 222 29.17 -10.77 -2.30
C HIS A 222 27.91 -9.91 -2.21
N GLU A 223 28.11 -8.62 -1.90
CA GLU A 223 27.10 -7.58 -2.12
C GLU A 223 27.18 -7.06 -3.55
N PHE A 224 26.03 -6.71 -4.13
CA PHE A 224 25.95 -6.10 -5.46
C PHE A 224 24.80 -5.10 -5.52
N THR A 225 24.86 -4.18 -6.48
CA THR A 225 23.78 -3.23 -6.74
C THR A 225 22.78 -3.83 -7.70
N GLY A 226 21.49 -3.75 -7.37
CA GLY A 226 20.40 -3.97 -8.32
C GLY A 226 19.42 -2.82 -8.28
N ILE A 227 18.60 -2.69 -9.34
CA ILE A 227 17.71 -1.56 -9.52
C ILE A 227 16.27 -2.04 -9.34
N ILE A 228 15.52 -1.38 -8.45
CA ILE A 228 14.07 -1.55 -8.33
C ILE A 228 13.44 -0.20 -8.59
N PHE A 229 12.63 -0.10 -9.65
CA PHE A 229 11.93 1.14 -9.98
C PHE A 229 12.87 2.38 -9.94
N GLU A 230 14.01 2.25 -10.61
CA GLU A 230 15.10 3.24 -10.66
C GLU A 230 15.84 3.54 -9.33
N ASP A 231 15.45 2.88 -8.23
CA ASP A 231 16.15 2.99 -6.95
C ASP A 231 17.30 1.97 -6.86
N PRO A 232 18.54 2.39 -6.54
CA PRO A 232 19.68 1.49 -6.42
C PRO A 232 19.69 0.80 -5.05
N PHE A 233 19.28 -0.47 -5.00
CA PHE A 233 19.32 -1.32 -3.81
C PHE A 233 20.69 -1.97 -3.64
N THR A 234 21.10 -2.18 -2.39
CA THR A 234 22.24 -3.06 -2.06
C THR A 234 21.69 -4.46 -1.76
N PHE A 235 22.10 -5.46 -2.54
CA PHE A 235 21.65 -6.85 -2.44
C PHE A 235 22.74 -7.82 -1.98
N THR A 236 22.32 -8.91 -1.34
CA THR A 236 23.14 -10.12 -1.13
C THR A 236 22.33 -11.37 -1.46
N VAL A 237 22.99 -12.39 -2.03
CA VAL A 237 22.34 -13.63 -2.49
C VAL A 237 22.10 -14.62 -1.35
N LEU A 238 20.95 -15.28 -1.36
CA LEU A 238 20.66 -16.43 -0.51
C LEU A 238 21.29 -17.71 -1.12
N THR A 239 22.55 -17.97 -0.78
CA THR A 239 23.34 -19.07 -1.36
C THR A 239 23.03 -20.45 -0.76
N LYS A 240 22.45 -20.50 0.44
CA LYS A 240 22.18 -21.74 1.19
C LYS A 240 20.67 -21.99 1.28
N PRO A 241 20.22 -23.22 1.55
CA PRO A 241 18.80 -23.51 1.80
C PRO A 241 18.25 -22.79 3.04
N GLY A 242 19.09 -22.49 4.02
CA GLY A 242 18.71 -21.71 5.19
C GLY A 242 19.90 -20.98 5.80
N GLY A 243 19.63 -19.92 6.54
CA GLY A 243 20.66 -19.13 7.20
C GLY A 243 20.19 -17.78 7.72
N ASN A 244 21.17 -16.99 8.18
CA ASN A 244 20.98 -15.64 8.69
C ASN A 244 21.82 -14.68 7.85
N LEU A 245 21.23 -13.61 7.34
CA LEU A 245 21.88 -12.63 6.46
C LEU A 245 21.61 -11.22 6.95
N THR A 246 22.61 -10.36 6.78
CA THR A 246 22.47 -8.91 6.98
C THR A 246 23.02 -8.19 5.76
N VAL A 247 22.27 -7.21 5.27
CA VAL A 247 22.72 -6.26 4.24
C VAL A 247 22.36 -4.85 4.71
N CYS A 248 23.23 -3.88 4.46
CA CYS A 248 23.00 -2.51 4.88
C CYS A 248 23.17 -1.55 3.72
N GLN A 249 22.34 -0.51 3.69
CA GLN A 249 22.53 0.65 2.83
C GLN A 249 22.33 1.92 3.68
N LYS A 250 23.35 2.79 3.70
CA LYS A 250 23.41 3.99 4.55
C LYS A 250 23.04 3.66 6.02
N ASN A 251 21.92 4.15 6.54
CA ASN A 251 21.52 3.96 7.93
C ASN A 251 20.60 2.75 8.14
N LEU A 252 20.13 2.11 7.07
CA LEU A 252 19.27 0.94 7.15
C LEU A 252 20.09 -0.34 7.05
N CYS A 253 20.05 -1.17 8.09
CA CYS A 253 20.50 -2.55 8.06
C CYS A 253 19.29 -3.47 8.13
N CYS A 254 19.21 -4.41 7.19
CA CYS A 254 18.14 -5.39 7.05
C CYS A 254 18.64 -6.77 7.46
N HIS A 255 17.87 -7.43 8.32
CA HIS A 255 18.22 -8.73 8.89
C HIS A 255 17.18 -9.78 8.48
N LEU A 256 17.65 -10.88 7.91
CA LEU A 256 16.81 -12.02 7.51
C LEU A 256 17.31 -13.30 8.15
N THR A 257 16.39 -14.03 8.78
CA THR A 257 16.54 -15.46 9.08
C THR A 257 15.56 -16.21 8.18
N TYR A 258 16.01 -17.26 7.49
CA TYR A 258 15.16 -18.02 6.57
C TYR A 258 15.51 -19.51 6.54
N ASN A 259 14.52 -20.31 6.14
CA ASN A 259 14.70 -21.68 5.72
C ASN A 259 13.77 -21.97 4.54
N MET A 260 14.33 -22.32 3.39
CA MET A 260 13.60 -22.74 2.19
C MET A 260 13.13 -24.19 2.36
N ALA A 261 11.96 -24.52 1.84
CA ALA A 261 11.48 -25.90 1.78
C ALA A 261 12.37 -26.76 0.86
N GLU A 262 12.82 -26.15 -0.24
CA GLU A 262 13.77 -26.75 -1.18
C GLU A 262 14.61 -25.63 -1.81
N LYS A 263 15.94 -25.76 -1.78
CA LYS A 263 16.80 -24.85 -2.56
C LYS A 263 16.87 -25.35 -3.99
N ARG A 264 16.41 -24.51 -4.91
CA ARG A 264 16.46 -24.80 -6.34
C ARG A 264 17.65 -24.11 -7.01
N ASP A 265 18.19 -24.72 -8.06
CA ASP A 265 19.30 -24.14 -8.83
C ASP A 265 18.83 -23.16 -9.92
N ASP A 266 17.55 -23.24 -10.32
CA ASP A 266 16.91 -22.40 -11.32
C ASP A 266 16.25 -21.13 -10.74
N GLU A 267 16.17 -20.98 -9.42
CA GLU A 267 15.66 -19.79 -8.75
C GLU A 267 16.69 -19.15 -7.81
N VAL A 268 16.82 -17.83 -7.94
CA VAL A 268 17.67 -16.99 -7.09
C VAL A 268 16.80 -16.09 -6.24
N TYR A 269 17.14 -16.02 -4.95
CA TYR A 269 16.58 -15.06 -4.00
C TYR A 269 17.68 -14.18 -3.44
N VAL A 270 17.33 -12.93 -3.16
CA VAL A 270 18.22 -11.93 -2.57
C VAL A 270 17.57 -11.27 -1.37
N LEU A 271 18.41 -10.82 -0.44
CA LEU A 271 18.05 -9.85 0.58
C LEU A 271 18.56 -8.48 0.13
N GLY A 272 17.70 -7.46 0.17
CA GLY A 272 18.01 -6.10 -0.22
C GLY A 272 17.72 -5.06 0.85
N ALA A 273 18.51 -3.99 0.84
CA ALA A 273 18.30 -2.77 1.61
C ALA A 273 18.29 -1.53 0.69
N PHE A 274 17.36 -0.62 0.94
CA PHE A 274 17.34 0.73 0.35
C PHE A 274 17.08 1.79 1.41
N ASP A 275 17.83 2.89 1.37
CA ASP A 275 17.67 4.07 2.24
C ASP A 275 17.93 5.32 1.38
N GLY A 276 16.89 5.92 0.81
CA GLY A 276 17.06 6.95 -0.22
C GLY A 276 15.79 7.67 -0.65
N LEU A 277 15.98 8.74 -1.42
CA LEU A 277 14.89 9.51 -2.03
C LEU A 277 14.55 8.88 -3.37
N HIS A 278 13.31 8.43 -3.52
CA HIS A 278 12.73 8.06 -4.80
C HIS A 278 12.30 9.33 -5.55
N VAL A 279 12.49 9.37 -6.87
CA VAL A 279 12.26 10.59 -7.68
C VAL A 279 11.52 10.36 -9.00
N ILE A 280 11.17 9.11 -9.34
CA ILE A 280 10.52 8.78 -10.61
C ILE A 280 9.01 8.74 -10.42
N GLU A 281 8.26 9.43 -11.28
CA GLU A 281 6.78 9.50 -11.18
C GLU A 281 6.27 10.02 -9.80
N GLY A 282 7.14 10.67 -9.03
CA GLY A 282 6.87 11.23 -7.70
C GLY A 282 8.15 11.33 -6.86
N GLN A 283 8.13 12.21 -5.85
CA GLN A 283 9.26 12.40 -4.94
C GLN A 283 8.87 11.97 -3.52
N TYR A 284 9.57 10.97 -2.98
CA TYR A 284 9.29 10.44 -1.64
C TYR A 284 10.45 9.60 -1.07
N TYR A 285 10.75 9.75 0.23
CA TYR A 285 11.87 9.07 0.88
C TYR A 285 11.51 7.67 1.41
N LEU A 286 12.29 6.67 1.03
CA LEU A 286 12.03 5.27 1.33
C LEU A 286 13.14 4.68 2.21
N GLN A 287 12.70 3.80 3.11
CA GLN A 287 13.55 2.80 3.74
C GLN A 287 12.93 1.44 3.51
N ILE A 288 13.61 0.52 2.82
CA ILE A 288 13.03 -0.76 2.43
C ILE A 288 13.98 -1.90 2.77
N CYS A 289 13.45 -2.91 3.44
CA CYS A 289 14.08 -4.21 3.58
C CYS A 289 13.26 -5.24 2.82
N SER A 290 13.88 -6.05 1.96
CA SER A 290 13.13 -7.04 1.16
C SER A 290 13.90 -8.32 0.91
N LEU A 291 13.25 -9.46 1.17
CA LEU A 291 13.57 -10.74 0.55
C LEU A 291 12.77 -10.82 -0.76
N LEU A 292 13.43 -11.01 -1.91
CA LEU A 292 12.74 -11.11 -3.20
C LEU A 292 13.34 -12.16 -4.11
N LYS A 293 12.49 -12.71 -4.99
CA LYS A 293 12.86 -13.62 -6.08
C LYS A 293 13.35 -12.82 -7.29
N CYS A 294 14.49 -13.21 -7.86
CA CYS A 294 14.98 -12.61 -9.10
C CYS A 294 14.29 -13.25 -10.32
N PRO A 295 14.05 -12.50 -11.42
CA PRO A 295 13.41 -13.04 -12.62
C PRO A 295 14.17 -14.22 -13.23
N SER A 296 15.49 -14.17 -13.19
CA SER A 296 16.40 -15.19 -13.71
C SER A 296 17.54 -15.50 -12.74
N THR A 297 18.38 -16.47 -13.07
CA THR A 297 19.61 -16.77 -12.35
C THR A 297 20.70 -15.70 -12.51
N ASN A 298 20.54 -14.77 -13.46
CA ASN A 298 21.44 -13.63 -13.61
C ASN A 298 21.12 -12.55 -12.56
N LEU A 299 22.09 -12.27 -11.69
CA LEU A 299 21.95 -11.31 -10.58
C LEU A 299 21.62 -9.89 -11.03
N SER A 300 22.01 -9.48 -12.25
CA SER A 300 21.66 -8.15 -12.76
C SER A 300 20.16 -7.97 -13.03
N THR A 301 19.38 -9.06 -13.03
CA THR A 301 17.92 -9.01 -13.20
C THR A 301 17.18 -8.85 -11.87
N CYS A 302 17.85 -9.03 -10.73
CA CYS A 302 17.24 -8.91 -9.42
C CYS A 302 16.69 -7.49 -9.21
N GLY A 303 15.38 -7.42 -8.92
CA GLY A 303 14.64 -6.17 -8.77
C GLY A 303 13.65 -5.87 -9.89
N GLN A 304 13.79 -6.52 -11.04
CA GLN A 304 12.80 -6.45 -12.12
C GLN A 304 11.50 -7.21 -11.75
N PRO A 305 10.36 -6.88 -12.39
CA PRO A 305 9.07 -7.53 -12.12
C PRO A 305 9.11 -9.06 -12.24
N VAL A 306 8.50 -9.74 -11.28
CA VAL A 306 8.31 -11.20 -11.30
C VAL A 306 6.93 -11.58 -10.79
N GLU A 307 6.18 -12.32 -11.60
CA GLU A 307 4.83 -12.78 -11.24
C GLU A 307 4.79 -14.22 -10.75
N THR A 308 5.81 -15.04 -11.07
CA THR A 308 5.82 -16.47 -10.73
C THR A 308 7.09 -16.92 -10.04
N ALA A 309 6.92 -17.82 -9.07
CA ALA A 309 8.00 -18.52 -8.37
C ALA A 309 7.61 -19.97 -8.06
N GLN A 310 8.59 -20.79 -7.69
CA GLN A 310 8.42 -22.19 -7.28
C GLN A 310 8.90 -22.48 -5.85
N THR A 311 9.83 -21.69 -5.33
CA THR A 311 10.40 -21.90 -3.99
C THR A 311 9.44 -21.47 -2.88
N LYS A 312 9.13 -22.41 -1.98
CA LYS A 312 8.43 -22.18 -0.70
C LYS A 312 9.43 -22.02 0.43
N PHE A 313 8.98 -21.41 1.53
CA PHE A 313 9.78 -21.22 2.73
C PHE A 313 9.14 -21.95 3.90
N GLU A 314 9.91 -22.78 4.61
CA GLU A 314 9.50 -23.35 5.90
C GLU A 314 9.37 -22.24 6.96
N MET A 315 10.26 -21.24 6.89
CA MET A 315 10.17 -20.05 7.72
C MET A 315 10.89 -18.85 7.10
N PHE A 316 10.43 -17.65 7.43
CA PHE A 316 11.16 -16.39 7.27
C PHE A 316 10.96 -15.48 8.49
N SER A 317 11.95 -14.64 8.78
CA SER A 317 11.89 -13.57 9.78
C SER A 317 12.71 -12.38 9.28
N LEU A 318 12.04 -11.30 8.90
CA LEU A 318 12.63 -10.07 8.36
C LEU A 318 12.49 -8.92 9.36
N SER A 319 13.52 -8.10 9.50
CA SER A 319 13.50 -6.87 10.32
C SER A 319 14.52 -5.86 9.80
N GLY A 320 14.42 -4.61 10.22
CA GLY A 320 15.36 -3.56 9.81
C GLY A 320 15.50 -2.42 10.81
N THR A 321 16.61 -1.70 10.76
CA THR A 321 16.89 -0.54 11.62
C THR A 321 16.17 0.73 11.12
N PHE A 322 14.85 0.64 10.91
CA PHE A 322 14.05 1.74 10.38
C PHE A 322 14.14 3.00 11.25
N GLY A 323 14.36 4.14 10.58
CA GLY A 323 14.34 5.49 11.17
C GLY A 323 12.95 6.13 11.19
N THR A 324 11.92 5.38 10.82
CA THR A 324 10.51 5.80 10.77
C THR A 324 9.64 4.83 11.55
N SER A 325 8.48 5.32 12.01
CA SER A 325 7.42 4.47 12.59
C SER A 325 6.39 3.99 11.56
N TYR A 326 6.46 4.52 10.33
CA TYR A 326 5.54 4.19 9.24
C TYR A 326 6.18 3.14 8.33
N VAL A 327 5.96 1.87 8.69
CA VAL A 327 6.42 0.71 7.92
C VAL A 327 5.24 -0.18 7.60
N PHE A 328 5.17 -0.62 6.35
CA PHE A 328 4.08 -1.39 5.77
C PHE A 328 4.58 -2.80 5.43
N PRO A 329 4.13 -3.84 6.17
CA PRO A 329 4.60 -5.22 5.99
C PRO A 329 3.91 -5.88 4.80
N GLU A 330 4.69 -6.41 3.86
CA GLU A 330 4.21 -7.03 2.63
C GLU A 330 4.67 -8.49 2.54
N VAL A 331 3.76 -9.38 2.15
CA VAL A 331 4.08 -10.76 1.77
C VAL A 331 3.30 -11.07 0.51
N LEU A 332 4.03 -11.37 -0.57
CA LEU A 332 3.44 -11.67 -1.87
C LEU A 332 3.88 -13.05 -2.34
N TYR A 333 2.91 -13.86 -2.74
CA TYR A 333 3.10 -15.19 -3.30
C TYR A 333 2.95 -15.20 -4.83
N SER A 334 3.43 -16.27 -5.44
CA SER A 334 3.34 -16.51 -6.88
C SER A 334 1.90 -16.32 -7.40
N GLY A 335 1.77 -15.64 -8.54
CA GLY A 335 0.50 -15.18 -9.10
C GLY A 335 -0.04 -13.90 -8.47
N VAL A 336 0.83 -13.09 -7.83
CA VAL A 336 0.47 -11.82 -7.15
C VAL A 336 -0.62 -12.04 -6.09
N GLN A 337 -0.43 -13.06 -5.26
CA GLN A 337 -1.41 -13.50 -4.26
C GLN A 337 -0.99 -13.08 -2.86
N LEU A 338 -1.95 -12.58 -2.07
CA LEU A 338 -1.72 -12.28 -0.66
C LEU A 338 -1.64 -13.56 0.17
N ALA A 339 -1.05 -13.44 1.37
CA ALA A 339 -0.86 -14.53 2.32
C ALA A 339 -1.66 -14.33 3.63
N PRO A 340 -3.00 -14.16 3.57
CA PRO A 340 -3.79 -13.82 4.76
C PRO A 340 -3.70 -14.91 5.83
N GLY A 341 -3.25 -14.53 7.03
CA GLY A 341 -3.12 -15.43 8.18
C GLY A 341 -1.87 -16.32 8.19
N GLU A 342 -0.97 -16.20 7.20
CA GLU A 342 0.26 -17.02 7.14
C GLU A 342 1.48 -16.33 7.73
N PHE A 343 1.38 -15.05 8.10
CA PHE A 343 2.46 -14.26 8.70
C PHE A 343 1.95 -13.43 9.87
N GLN A 344 2.90 -12.86 10.63
CA GLN A 344 2.63 -11.98 11.75
C GLN A 344 3.72 -10.91 11.86
N VAL A 345 3.34 -9.73 12.33
CA VAL A 345 4.28 -8.71 12.79
C VAL A 345 4.35 -8.75 14.31
N LEU A 346 5.57 -8.93 14.85
CA LEU A 346 5.84 -8.90 16.27
C LEU A 346 6.02 -7.45 16.77
N SER A 347 5.78 -7.22 18.06
CA SER A 347 5.90 -5.89 18.67
C SER A 347 7.31 -5.29 18.60
N ASP A 348 8.33 -6.12 18.37
CA ASP A 348 9.73 -5.72 18.23
C ASP A 348 10.16 -5.44 16.77
N GLY A 349 9.21 -5.42 15.83
CA GLY A 349 9.46 -5.02 14.44
C GLY A 349 9.79 -6.16 13.48
N ARG A 350 9.72 -7.42 13.92
CA ARG A 350 9.93 -8.58 13.05
C ARG A 350 8.66 -8.95 12.29
N LEU A 351 8.80 -9.12 10.98
CA LEU A 351 7.82 -9.77 10.10
C LEU A 351 8.20 -11.25 9.95
N ILE A 352 7.36 -12.14 10.48
CA ILE A 352 7.63 -13.58 10.54
C ILE A 352 6.56 -14.40 9.84
N SER A 353 6.93 -15.55 9.31
CA SER A 353 5.99 -16.61 8.93
C SER A 353 5.43 -17.30 10.17
N GLN A 354 4.13 -17.61 10.19
CA GLN A 354 3.53 -18.42 11.28
C GLN A 354 3.78 -19.93 11.07
N ASN A 355 3.78 -20.37 9.82
CA ASN A 355 4.00 -21.75 9.38
C ASN A 355 4.77 -21.73 8.05
N ALA A 356 5.09 -22.92 7.51
CA ALA A 356 5.57 -23.05 6.15
C ALA A 356 4.60 -22.39 5.15
N THR A 357 5.14 -21.67 4.17
CA THR A 357 4.33 -20.92 3.21
C THR A 357 3.49 -21.86 2.35
N SER A 358 2.20 -21.57 2.21
CA SER A 358 1.29 -22.40 1.43
C SER A 358 1.65 -22.40 -0.07
N LYS A 359 2.22 -21.28 -0.54
CA LYS A 359 2.60 -21.04 -1.94
C LYS A 359 4.04 -20.53 -2.06
N PRO A 360 4.62 -20.59 -3.27
CA PRO A 360 5.93 -20.01 -3.53
C PRO A 360 5.96 -18.50 -3.29
N VAL A 361 7.07 -18.00 -2.78
CA VAL A 361 7.23 -16.60 -2.35
C VAL A 361 7.78 -15.74 -3.49
N LEU A 362 7.14 -14.63 -3.81
CA LEU A 362 7.73 -13.60 -4.68
C LEU A 362 8.55 -12.61 -3.86
N SER A 363 7.96 -12.12 -2.76
CA SER A 363 8.62 -11.16 -1.87
C SER A 363 8.09 -11.23 -0.44
N VAL A 364 8.97 -10.89 0.50
CA VAL A 364 8.66 -10.52 1.89
C VAL A 364 9.36 -9.19 2.15
N THR A 365 8.59 -8.14 2.39
CA THR A 365 9.10 -6.77 2.40
C THR A 365 8.60 -6.00 3.62
N LEU A 366 9.45 -5.13 4.16
CA LEU A 366 9.08 -4.08 5.09
C LEU A 366 9.31 -2.75 4.35
N PHE A 367 8.20 -2.12 3.92
CA PHE A 367 8.22 -0.89 3.14
C PHE A 367 8.05 0.31 4.06
N GLY A 368 9.11 1.07 4.30
CA GLY A 368 9.11 2.23 5.20
C GLY A 368 9.04 3.56 4.46
N ARG A 369 8.19 4.47 4.96
CA ARG A 369 8.11 5.87 4.50
C ARG A 369 8.68 6.82 5.55
N TRP A 370 9.60 7.67 5.14
CA TRP A 370 10.15 8.73 5.99
C TRP A 370 9.64 10.09 5.51
N TYR A 371 8.38 10.39 5.80
CA TYR A 371 7.68 11.56 5.27
C TYR A 371 8.38 12.90 5.55
N GLU A 372 9.08 13.05 6.67
CA GLU A 372 9.84 14.27 7.00
C GLU A 372 11.08 14.50 6.12
N LYS A 373 11.44 13.53 5.28
CA LYS A 373 12.58 13.58 4.35
C LYS A 373 12.17 13.62 2.87
N ASP A 374 10.87 13.66 2.57
CA ASP A 374 10.37 13.76 1.20
C ASP A 374 10.89 15.00 0.47
#